data_AF-A0A2G4GEN2-F1
#
_entry.id   AF-A0A2G4GEN2-F1
#
_cell.length_a   1.000
_cell.length_b   1.000
_cell.length_c   1.000
_cell.angle_alpha   90.00
_cell.angle_beta   90.00
_cell.angle_gamma   90.00
#
_symmetry.space_group_name_H-M   'P 1'
#
loop_
_entity.id
_entity.type
_entity.pdbx_description
1 polymer ?
#
loop_
_entity_poly.entity_id
_entity_poly.type
_entity_poly.pdbx_seq_one_letter_code
_entity_poly.pdbx_strand_id
1 'polypeptide(L)'
;MSLRLIRTLCFGAFLAGLPAIIVSSIRGNNEGWVLTFGMITAIAAIILIAVTATTSTKRIDVFNEVEAERVELRIRKLVEAGANEVEVRSLVRDALNLSRGEQ
;
A
#
# COMPACT_ATOMS: atom_id res chain seq x y z
N MET A 1 0.60 -18.22 -1.99
CA MET A 1 0.38 -18.53 -3.41
C MET A 1 -0.95 -17.96 -3.93
N SER A 2 -2.07 -18.13 -3.22
CA SER A 2 -3.42 -17.62 -3.60
C SER A 2 -3.48 -16.12 -3.97
N LEU A 3 -2.86 -15.23 -3.19
CA LEU A 3 -2.92 -13.78 -3.45
C LEU A 3 -2.30 -13.33 -4.78
N ARG A 4 -1.21 -13.98 -5.21
CA ARG A 4 -0.57 -13.69 -6.49
C ARG A 4 -1.52 -14.07 -7.63
N LEU A 5 -2.18 -15.23 -7.51
CA LEU A 5 -3.16 -15.70 -8.49
C LEU A 5 -4.34 -14.73 -8.62
N ILE A 6 -4.92 -14.27 -7.50
CA ILE A 6 -6.03 -13.29 -7.51
C ILE A 6 -5.61 -11.99 -8.21
N ARG A 7 -4.42 -11.47 -7.91
CA ARG A 7 -3.88 -10.27 -8.56
C ARG A 7 -3.70 -10.50 -10.06
N THR A 8 -3.09 -11.60 -10.47
CA THR A 8 -2.89 -11.94 -11.89
C THR A 8 -4.22 -12.07 -12.64
N LEU A 9 -5.21 -12.73 -12.04
CA LEU A 9 -6.52 -12.94 -12.66
C LEU A 9 -7.30 -11.62 -12.80
N CYS A 10 -7.29 -10.76 -11.77
CA CYS A 10 -7.88 -9.43 -11.86
C CYS A 10 -7.17 -8.59 -12.92
N PHE A 11 -5.83 -8.59 -12.95
CA PHE A 11 -5.06 -7.85 -13.96
C PHE A 11 -5.40 -8.32 -15.38
N GLY A 12 -5.54 -9.63 -15.58
CA GLY A 12 -6.01 -10.22 -16.84
C GLY A 12 -7.42 -9.75 -17.20
N ALA A 13 -8.35 -9.69 -16.23
CA ALA A 13 -9.70 -9.20 -16.45
C ALA A 13 -9.73 -7.71 -16.88
N PHE A 14 -8.88 -6.86 -16.27
CA PHE A 14 -8.74 -5.46 -16.70
C PHE A 14 -8.18 -5.34 -18.12
N LEU A 15 -7.11 -6.09 -18.42
CA LEU A 15 -6.47 -6.07 -19.74
C LEU A 15 -7.38 -6.60 -20.85
N ALA A 16 -8.26 -7.56 -20.56
CA ALA A 16 -9.21 -8.08 -21.54
C ALA A 16 -10.51 -7.25 -21.61
N GLY A 17 -10.99 -6.72 -20.48
CA GLY A 17 -12.24 -5.97 -20.39
C GLY A 17 -12.19 -4.62 -21.08
N LEU A 18 -11.12 -3.84 -20.91
CA LEU A 18 -10.99 -2.52 -21.52
C LEU A 18 -11.02 -2.57 -23.07
N PRO A 19 -10.23 -3.43 -23.75
CA PRO A 19 -10.32 -3.57 -25.20
C PRO A 19 -11.68 -4.13 -25.65
N ALA A 20 -12.27 -5.07 -24.91
CA ALA A 20 -13.54 -5.68 -25.27
C ALA A 20 -14.69 -4.67 -25.26
N ILE A 21 -14.70 -3.75 -24.29
CA ILE A 21 -15.66 -2.64 -24.24
C ILE A 21 -15.48 -1.74 -25.48
N ILE A 22 -14.25 -1.34 -25.80
CA ILE A 22 -13.97 -0.46 -26.96
C ILE A 22 -14.40 -1.12 -28.28
N VAL A 23 -14.02 -2.38 -28.49
CA VAL A 23 -14.34 -3.12 -29.72
C VAL A 23 -15.84 -3.37 -29.85
N SER A 24 -16.53 -3.71 -28.76
CA SER A 24 -17.98 -3.95 -28.78
C SER A 24 -18.79 -2.66 -29.01
N SER A 25 -18.31 -1.51 -28.54
CA SER A 25 -18.90 -0.21 -28.87
C SER A 25 -18.79 0.13 -30.37
N ILE A 26 -17.66 -0.22 -31.01
CA ILE A 26 -17.44 0.06 -32.43
C ILE A 26 -18.16 -0.96 -33.32
N ARG A 27 -18.13 -2.24 -32.97
CA ARG A 27 -18.67 -3.34 -33.78
C ARG A 27 -20.14 -3.59 -33.46
N GLY A 28 -21.01 -2.73 -33.99
CA GLY A 28 -22.46 -2.93 -34.01
C GLY A 28 -23.21 -2.43 -32.77
N ASN A 29 -22.61 -1.55 -31.97
CA ASN A 29 -23.20 -0.93 -30.76
C ASN A 29 -23.98 -1.94 -29.90
N ASN A 30 -23.37 -3.11 -29.65
CA ASN A 30 -24.04 -4.13 -28.85
C ASN A 30 -23.82 -3.82 -27.36
N GLU A 31 -24.73 -3.02 -26.83
CA GLU A 31 -24.73 -2.54 -25.45
C GLU A 31 -24.68 -3.69 -24.43
N GLY A 32 -25.22 -4.87 -24.77
CA GLY A 32 -25.17 -6.05 -23.93
C GLY A 32 -23.75 -6.58 -23.67
N TRP A 33 -22.86 -6.51 -24.67
CA TRP A 33 -21.45 -6.91 -24.49
C TRP A 33 -20.68 -5.89 -23.68
N VAL A 34 -20.90 -4.60 -23.94
CA VAL A 34 -20.30 -3.51 -23.17
C VAL A 34 -20.65 -3.64 -21.69
N LEU A 35 -21.94 -3.85 -21.38
CA LEU A 35 -22.42 -4.01 -20.01
C LEU A 35 -21.78 -5.23 -19.32
N THR A 36 -21.70 -6.37 -20.01
CA THR A 36 -21.17 -7.61 -19.45
C THR A 36 -19.68 -7.48 -19.09
N PHE A 37 -18.86 -6.99 -20.03
CA PHE A 37 -17.43 -6.77 -19.77
C PHE A 37 -17.19 -5.65 -18.75
N GLY A 38 -18.02 -4.61 -18.75
CA GLY A 38 -18.01 -3.57 -17.73
C GLY A 38 -18.26 -4.12 -16.33
N MET A 39 -19.31 -4.94 -16.17
CA MET A 39 -19.67 -5.56 -14.89
C MET A 39 -18.58 -6.51 -14.38
N ILE A 40 -18.02 -7.35 -15.25
CA ILE A 40 -16.90 -8.23 -14.88
C ILE A 40 -15.70 -7.42 -14.37
N THR A 41 -15.36 -6.34 -15.06
CA THR A 41 -14.23 -5.47 -14.69
C THR A 41 -14.50 -4.73 -13.38
N ALA A 42 -15.72 -4.25 -13.16
CA ALA A 42 -16.12 -3.60 -11.92
C ALA A 42 -16.05 -4.55 -10.71
N ILE A 43 -16.53 -5.77 -10.85
CA ILE A 43 -16.45 -6.80 -9.80
C ILE A 43 -14.98 -7.13 -9.50
N ALA A 44 -14.15 -7.31 -10.53
CA ALA A 44 -12.72 -7.54 -10.35
C ALA A 44 -12.03 -6.39 -9.60
N ALA A 45 -12.42 -5.14 -9.89
CA ALA A 45 -11.92 -3.95 -9.18
C ALA A 45 -12.26 -4.02 -7.68
N ILE A 46 -13.51 -4.31 -7.33
CA ILE A 46 -13.97 -4.40 -5.94
C ILE A 46 -13.23 -5.50 -5.18
N ILE A 47 -13.07 -6.68 -5.80
CA ILE A 47 -12.29 -7.78 -5.21
C ILE A 47 -10.85 -7.34 -4.95
N LEU A 48 -10.22 -6.68 -5.92
CA LEU A 48 -8.84 -6.22 -5.79
C LEU A 48 -8.68 -5.15 -4.70
N ILE A 49 -9.64 -4.25 -4.56
CA ILE A 49 -9.69 -3.26 -3.46
C ILE A 49 -9.81 -3.97 -2.11
N ALA A 50 -10.75 -4.91 -1.95
CA ALA A 50 -10.94 -5.64 -0.69
C ALA A 50 -9.70 -6.46 -0.30
N VAL A 51 -9.10 -7.15 -1.27
CA VAL A 51 -7.83 -7.89 -1.07
C VAL A 51 -6.70 -6.93 -0.71
N THR A 52 -6.62 -5.77 -1.35
CA THR A 52 -5.59 -4.76 -1.02
C THR A 52 -5.82 -4.19 0.38
N ALA A 53 -7.05 -3.88 0.77
CA ALA A 53 -7.37 -3.38 2.10
C ALA A 53 -7.02 -4.39 3.21
N THR A 54 -7.26 -5.68 2.97
CA THR A 54 -6.99 -6.74 3.95
C THR A 54 -5.54 -7.22 3.97
N THR A 55 -4.78 -7.02 2.89
CA THR A 55 -3.40 -7.52 2.78
C THR A 55 -2.33 -6.44 2.70
N SER A 56 -2.73 -5.18 2.57
CA SER A 56 -1.80 -4.06 2.65
C SER A 56 -1.29 -3.96 4.09
N THR A 57 -0.10 -4.51 4.31
CA THR A 57 0.65 -4.36 5.56
C THR A 57 1.36 -3.00 5.65
N LYS A 58 1.09 -2.07 4.72
CA LYS A 58 1.50 -0.68 4.88
C LYS A 58 0.70 -0.16 6.07
N ARG A 59 1.28 -0.31 7.27
CA ARG A 59 0.80 0.35 8.48
C ARG A 59 0.65 1.80 8.07
N ILE A 60 -0.58 2.30 8.09
CA ILE A 60 -0.78 3.71 8.34
C ILE A 60 0.00 3.92 9.64
N ASP A 61 1.01 4.77 9.60
CA ASP A 61 1.88 5.08 10.73
C ASP A 61 1.01 5.81 11.77
N VAL A 62 0.15 5.04 12.44
CA VAL A 62 -0.54 5.47 13.64
C VAL A 62 0.58 5.59 14.64
N PHE A 63 1.04 6.82 14.81
CA PHE A 63 2.08 7.21 15.75
C PHE A 63 1.84 6.45 17.06
N ASN A 64 2.69 5.47 17.34
CA ASN A 64 2.51 4.62 18.49
C ASN A 64 3.09 5.34 19.71
N GLU A 65 2.24 6.08 20.42
CA GLU A 65 2.60 6.87 21.61
C GLU A 65 3.43 6.06 22.62
N VAL A 66 3.12 4.76 22.76
CA VAL A 66 3.82 3.84 23.68
C VAL A 66 5.25 3.54 23.22
N GLU A 67 5.47 3.41 21.91
CA GLU A 67 6.79 3.21 21.35
C GLU A 67 7.60 4.52 21.38
N ALA A 68 6.96 5.66 21.12
CA ALA A 68 7.58 6.98 21.23
C ALA A 68 8.08 7.25 22.66
N GLU A 69 7.22 7.05 23.68
CA GLU A 69 7.58 7.20 25.10
C GLU A 69 8.76 6.29 25.48
N ARG A 70 8.76 5.05 24.98
CA ARG A 70 9.87 4.10 25.23
C ARG A 70 11.20 4.61 24.66
N VAL A 71 11.18 5.22 23.48
CA VAL A 71 12.37 5.80 22.85
C VAL A 71 12.85 7.01 23.64
N GLU A 72 11.95 7.91 24.06
CA GLU A 72 12.29 9.08 24.88
C GLU A 72 12.92 8.68 26.22
N LEU A 73 12.35 7.70 26.92
CA LEU A 73 12.91 7.19 28.18
C LEU A 73 14.32 6.63 28.01
N ARG A 74 14.62 5.98 26.88
CA ARG A 74 15.97 5.47 26.58
C ARG A 74 16.94 6.61 26.30
N ILE A 75 16.53 7.62 25.55
CA ILE A 75 17.33 8.82 25.29
C ILE A 75 17.65 9.51 26.61
N ARG A 76 16.66 9.72 27.48
CA ARG A 76 16.86 10.32 28.82
C ARG A 76 17.86 9.53 29.64
N LYS A 77 17.73 8.20 29.71
CA LYS A 77 18.71 7.35 30.43
C LYS A 77 20.13 7.48 29.89
N LEU A 78 20.31 7.60 28.58
CA LEU A 78 21.63 7.79 27.98
C LEU A 78 22.22 9.16 28.32
N VAL A 79 21.40 10.22 28.27
CA VAL A 79 21.82 11.57 28.63
C VAL A 79 22.15 11.66 30.13
N GLU A 80 21.33 11.05 30.99
CA GLU A 80 21.59 10.95 32.44
C GLU A 80 22.87 10.16 32.74
N ALA A 81 23.22 9.16 31.91
CA ALA A 81 24.48 8.43 31.99
C ALA A 81 25.69 9.25 31.47
N GLY A 82 25.49 10.48 31.00
CA GLY A 82 26.54 11.39 30.55
C GLY A 82 26.73 11.47 29.03
N ALA A 83 25.85 10.86 28.23
CA ALA A 83 25.90 11.02 26.78
C ALA A 83 25.51 12.44 26.37
N ASN A 84 26.15 12.96 25.32
CA ASN A 84 25.81 14.27 24.77
C ASN A 84 24.45 14.23 24.07
N GLU A 85 23.48 15.01 24.54
CA GLU A 85 22.12 15.03 23.99
C GLU A 85 22.06 15.36 22.50
N VAL A 86 22.92 16.29 22.04
CA VAL A 86 22.95 16.71 20.64
C VAL A 86 23.38 15.55 19.75
N GLU A 87 24.41 14.81 20.17
CA GLU A 87 24.95 13.65 19.44
C GLU A 87 23.97 12.47 19.45
N VAL A 88 23.29 12.22 20.58
CA VAL A 88 22.25 11.19 20.66
C VAL A 88 21.08 11.53 19.72
N ARG A 89 20.63 12.80 19.69
CA ARG A 89 19.55 13.23 18.80
C ARG A 89 19.94 13.18 17.33
N SER A 90 21.17 13.53 16.98
CA SER A 90 21.64 13.39 15.60
C SER A 90 21.68 11.92 15.19
N LEU A 91 22.18 11.02 16.05
CA LEU A 91 22.20 9.59 15.80
C LEU A 91 20.81 9.01 15.57
N VAL A 92 19.81 9.39 16.38
CA VAL A 92 18.42 8.96 16.16
C VAL A 92 17.88 9.48 14.83
N ARG A 93 18.20 10.72 14.47
CA ARG A 93 17.79 11.32 13.20
C ARG A 93 18.40 10.58 12.00
N ASP A 94 19.70 10.26 12.07
CA ASP A 94 20.40 9.53 11.01
C ASP A 94 19.83 8.12 10.83
N ALA A 95 19.51 7.44 11.94
CA ALA A 95 18.83 6.13 11.90
C ALA A 95 17.43 6.20 11.24
N LEU A 96 16.67 7.28 11.49
CA LEU A 96 15.37 7.50 10.85
C LEU A 96 15.50 7.81 9.36
N ASN A 97 16.48 8.61 8.96
CA ASN A 97 16.74 8.92 7.56
C ASN A 97 17.15 7.66 6.79
N LEU A 98 18.01 6.83 7.38
CA LEU A 98 18.39 5.53 6.84
C LEU A 98 17.19 4.60 6.65
N SER A 99 16.31 4.52 7.66
CA SER A 99 15.07 3.73 7.58
C SER A 99 14.13 4.20 6.47
N ARG A 100 14.05 5.51 6.25
CA ARG A 100 13.21 6.13 5.20
C ARG A 100 13.80 6.01 3.80
N GLY A 101 15.05 5.58 3.68
CA GLY A 101 15.75 5.49 2.39
C GLY A 101 16.14 6.85 1.82
N GLU A 102 16.18 7.90 2.66
CA GLU A 102 16.68 9.21 2.27
C GLU A 102 18.21 9.20 2.44
N GLN A 103 18.90 8.79 1.37
CA GLN A 103 20.36 8.93 1.21
C GLN A 103 20.67 10.16 0.37
#